data_AF-A0A505DAW6-F1
#
_entry.id   AF-A0A505DAW6-F1
#
_cell.length_a   1.000
_cell.length_b   1.000
_cell.length_c   1.000
_cell.angle_alpha   90.00
_cell.angle_beta   90.00
_cell.angle_gamma   90.00
#
_symmetry.space_group_name_H-M   'P 1'
#
loop_
_entity.id
_entity.type
_entity.pdbx_description
1 polymer ?
#
loop_
_entity_poly.entity_id
_entity_poly.type
_entity_poly.pdbx_seq_one_letter_code
_entity_poly.pdbx_strand_id
1 'polypeptide(L)'
;MVRDSVQLSTFSNFVYTVGSGRYLTAGVLYFTEAVHLPAGQVGLGLGIAGAIALAVGIVVGHLADVCGARGVYAATLVVQALATAGFLLADGFWLFVLAVCATAGAKAAGLAARSPLIRHYGGDRPQEFRPVVAGPRWSALRDGPYILLTALDGIMAIQFKVLTVAIPLWLVGATSAPHWLISGTMLTGTVIVVACQVRASRSIDSPKAGGNAYRRAGVAFLVSCSMISLAAGVPAWAAAMLLITAVVIHTVGELWHSAAGFEVSFALAPQHATGQYLGVFGLGAGLAEALGPGLLIALCITWGRPGWYVVGAMFALTGLVAPLAVRWAQRSQHTRQIHLEAREEVQAA
;
A
#
# COMPACT_ATOMS: atom_id res chain seq x y z
N MET A 1 -32.42 -2.89 2.97
CA MET A 1 -31.84 -1.58 2.59
C MET A 1 -30.39 -1.39 3.04
N VAL A 2 -30.05 -1.36 4.34
CA VAL A 2 -28.63 -1.23 4.80
C VAL A 2 -27.79 -2.43 4.39
N ARG A 3 -28.31 -3.65 4.53
CA ARG A 3 -27.64 -4.90 4.16
C ARG A 3 -27.36 -4.97 2.65
N ASP A 4 -28.31 -4.55 1.81
CA ASP A 4 -28.16 -4.49 0.36
C ASP A 4 -27.14 -3.43 -0.06
N SER A 5 -27.11 -2.28 0.64
CA SER A 5 -26.12 -1.20 0.40
C SER A 5 -24.70 -1.63 0.73
N VAL A 6 -24.52 -2.36 1.84
CA VAL A 6 -23.22 -2.90 2.27
C VAL A 6 -22.76 -4.02 1.32
N GLN A 7 -23.67 -4.88 0.86
CA GLN A 7 -23.35 -5.91 -0.12
C GLN A 7 -22.98 -5.31 -1.49
N LEU A 8 -23.69 -4.27 -1.95
CA LEU A 8 -23.39 -3.58 -3.20
C LEU A 8 -22.04 -2.85 -3.13
N SER A 9 -21.72 -2.22 -2.00
CA SER A 9 -20.42 -1.57 -1.78
C SER A 9 -19.27 -2.58 -1.66
N THR A 10 -19.50 -3.71 -0.98
CA THR A 10 -18.51 -4.80 -0.87
C THR A 10 -18.25 -5.44 -2.24
N PHE A 11 -19.29 -5.67 -3.03
CA PHE A 11 -19.18 -6.19 -4.40
C PHE A 11 -18.50 -5.19 -5.34
N SER A 12 -18.85 -3.90 -5.27
CA SER A 12 -18.17 -2.84 -6.02
C SER A 12 -16.68 -2.76 -5.66
N ASN A 13 -16.33 -2.88 -4.37
CA ASN A 13 -14.94 -2.88 -3.91
C ASN A 13 -14.19 -4.14 -4.33
N PHE A 14 -14.86 -5.29 -4.36
CA PHE A 14 -14.30 -6.54 -4.88
C PHE A 14 -14.00 -6.41 -6.38
N VAL A 15 -14.97 -5.94 -7.17
CA VAL A 15 -14.79 -5.70 -8.62
C VAL A 15 -13.69 -4.66 -8.86
N TYR A 16 -13.64 -3.59 -8.06
CA TYR A 16 -12.60 -2.56 -8.12
C TYR A 16 -11.20 -3.12 -7.79
N THR A 17 -11.08 -3.95 -6.76
CA THR A 17 -9.81 -4.55 -6.33
C THR A 17 -9.32 -5.57 -7.37
N VAL A 18 -10.22 -6.38 -7.92
CA VAL A 18 -9.91 -7.33 -9.00
C VAL A 18 -9.52 -6.60 -10.29
N GLY A 19 -10.21 -5.51 -10.64
CA GLY A 19 -9.94 -4.69 -11.82
C GLY A 19 -8.62 -3.93 -11.73
N SER A 20 -8.36 -3.28 -10.58
CA SER A 20 -7.12 -2.51 -10.36
C SER A 20 -5.87 -3.39 -10.28
N GLY A 21 -5.97 -4.59 -9.70
CA GLY A 21 -4.90 -5.58 -9.68
C GLY A 21 -4.52 -6.03 -11.10
N ARG A 22 -5.51 -6.39 -11.93
CA ARG A 22 -5.29 -6.80 -13.33
C ARG A 22 -4.68 -5.69 -14.18
N TYR A 23 -5.10 -4.45 -13.97
CA TYR A 23 -4.64 -3.29 -14.73
C TYR A 23 -3.17 -2.95 -14.48
N LEU A 24 -2.68 -2.95 -13.23
CA LEU A 24 -1.28 -2.61 -12.93
C LEU A 24 -0.28 -3.59 -13.56
N THR A 25 -0.65 -4.87 -13.59
CA THR A 25 0.20 -5.92 -14.18
C THR A 25 0.13 -5.97 -15.70
N ALA A 26 -1.05 -5.76 -16.29
CA ALA A 26 -1.18 -5.70 -17.74
C ALA A 26 -0.58 -4.41 -18.32
N GLY A 27 -0.71 -3.28 -17.62
CA GLY A 27 -0.21 -1.98 -18.09
C GLY A 27 1.31 -1.93 -18.22
N VAL A 28 2.04 -2.37 -17.18
CA VAL A 28 3.51 -2.39 -17.22
C VAL A 28 4.02 -3.23 -18.39
N LEU A 29 3.47 -4.43 -18.58
CA LEU A 29 3.83 -5.31 -19.69
C LEU A 29 3.45 -4.72 -21.05
N TYR A 30 2.26 -4.13 -21.19
CA TYR A 30 1.84 -3.49 -22.43
C TYR A 30 2.80 -2.37 -22.84
N PHE A 31 3.21 -1.52 -21.90
CA PHE A 31 4.11 -0.42 -22.21
C PHE A 31 5.54 -0.87 -22.49
N THR A 32 6.04 -1.94 -21.86
CA THR A 32 7.39 -2.46 -22.14
C THR A 32 7.45 -3.35 -23.39
N GLU A 33 6.43 -4.16 -23.67
CA GLU A 33 6.45 -5.14 -24.77
C GLU A 33 5.73 -4.64 -26.02
N ALA A 34 4.58 -3.96 -25.89
CA ALA A 34 3.80 -3.50 -27.05
C ALA A 34 4.22 -2.09 -27.48
N VAL A 35 4.38 -1.16 -26.53
CA VAL A 35 4.79 0.24 -26.80
C VAL A 35 6.34 0.38 -26.80
N HIS A 36 7.07 -0.69 -26.44
CA HIS A 36 8.54 -0.75 -26.46
C HIS A 36 9.23 0.34 -25.61
N LEU A 37 8.56 0.84 -24.56
CA LEU A 37 9.16 1.79 -23.64
C LEU A 37 10.19 1.08 -22.75
N PRO A 38 11.39 1.66 -22.56
CA PRO A 38 12.35 1.14 -21.60
C PRO A 38 11.73 1.02 -20.21
N ALA A 39 11.97 -0.10 -19.52
CA ALA A 39 11.42 -0.31 -18.17
C ALA A 39 11.75 0.85 -17.21
N GLY A 40 12.92 1.49 -17.36
CA GLY A 40 13.28 2.69 -16.62
C GLY A 40 12.34 3.88 -16.84
N GLN A 41 11.88 4.10 -18.08
CA GLN A 41 10.89 5.14 -18.37
C GLN A 41 9.52 4.80 -17.78
N VAL A 42 9.10 3.53 -17.84
CA VAL A 42 7.85 3.08 -17.20
C VAL A 42 7.91 3.33 -15.69
N GLY A 43 9.05 3.02 -15.05
CA GLY A 43 9.29 3.31 -13.64
C GLY A 43 9.23 4.80 -13.31
N LEU A 44 9.86 5.65 -14.14
CA LEU A 44 9.80 7.11 -13.99
C LEU A 44 8.38 7.65 -14.11
N GLY A 45 7.60 7.20 -15.10
CA GLY A 45 6.23 7.65 -15.29
C GLY A 45 5.29 7.24 -14.16
N LEU A 46 5.45 6.02 -13.64
CA LEU A 46 4.75 5.58 -12.42
C LEU A 46 5.12 6.44 -11.21
N GLY A 47 6.38 6.85 -11.09
CA GLY A 47 6.83 7.74 -10.02
C GLY A 47 6.30 9.16 -10.11
N ILE A 48 6.30 9.76 -11.29
CA ILE A 48 5.66 11.06 -11.54
C ILE A 48 4.17 10.99 -11.19
N ALA A 49 3.49 9.94 -11.61
CA ALA A 49 2.07 9.75 -11.33
C ALA A 49 1.78 9.57 -9.83
N GLY A 50 2.61 8.82 -9.10
CA GLY A 50 2.47 8.70 -7.65
C GLY A 50 2.71 10.03 -6.93
N ALA A 51 3.71 10.81 -7.35
CA ALA A 51 3.98 12.14 -6.79
C ALA A 51 2.83 13.13 -7.05
N ILE A 52 2.28 13.13 -8.26
CA ILE A 52 1.12 13.95 -8.61
C ILE A 52 -0.12 13.47 -7.83
N ALA A 53 -0.33 12.15 -7.70
CA ALA A 53 -1.44 11.61 -6.93
C ALA A 53 -1.36 11.97 -5.44
N LEU A 54 -0.16 12.03 -4.86
CA LEU A 54 0.06 12.55 -3.50
C LEU A 54 -0.37 14.02 -3.39
N ALA A 55 0.07 14.87 -4.32
CA ALA A 55 -0.28 16.29 -4.33
C ALA A 55 -1.79 16.51 -4.53
N VAL A 56 -2.38 15.80 -5.49
CA VAL A 56 -3.80 15.88 -5.83
C VAL A 56 -4.67 15.28 -4.73
N GLY A 57 -4.25 14.19 -4.07
CA GLY A 57 -5.00 13.57 -2.97
C GLY A 57 -5.25 14.51 -1.79
N ILE A 58 -4.27 15.36 -1.46
CA ILE A 58 -4.40 16.38 -0.40
C ILE A 58 -5.44 17.44 -0.79
N VAL A 59 -5.42 17.88 -2.06
CA VAL A 59 -6.34 18.91 -2.58
C VAL A 59 -7.76 18.37 -2.76
N VAL A 60 -7.90 17.15 -3.29
CA VAL A 60 -9.19 16.54 -3.61
C VAL A 60 -9.94 16.07 -2.37
N GLY A 61 -9.23 15.71 -1.28
CA GLY A 61 -9.87 15.46 0.01
C GLY A 61 -10.71 16.66 0.48
N HIS A 62 -10.19 17.88 0.29
CA HIS A 62 -10.91 19.10 0.67
C HIS A 62 -12.10 19.40 -0.27
N LEU A 63 -12.05 19.00 -1.54
CA LEU A 63 -13.17 19.13 -2.48
C LEU A 63 -14.27 18.08 -2.22
N ALA A 64 -13.90 16.87 -1.81
CA ALA A 64 -14.85 15.80 -1.47
C ALA A 64 -15.73 16.16 -0.27
N ASP A 65 -15.18 16.90 0.69
CA ASP A 65 -15.91 17.40 1.87
C ASP A 65 -16.98 18.45 1.51
N VAL A 66 -16.84 19.14 0.37
CA VAL A 66 -17.75 20.22 -0.07
C VAL A 66 -18.79 19.73 -1.09
N CYS A 67 -18.47 18.75 -1.94
CA CYS A 67 -19.31 18.35 -3.07
C CYS A 67 -20.13 17.06 -2.87
N GLY A 68 -19.96 16.35 -1.75
CA GLY A 68 -20.71 15.13 -1.42
C GLY A 68 -20.06 13.84 -1.95
N ALA A 69 -19.83 12.90 -1.04
CA ALA A 69 -18.96 11.75 -1.27
C ALA A 69 -19.41 10.76 -2.35
N ARG A 70 -20.72 10.58 -2.58
CA ARG A 70 -21.24 9.63 -3.59
C ARG A 70 -20.98 10.09 -5.03
N GLY A 71 -21.22 11.36 -5.33
CA GLY A 71 -21.02 11.94 -6.67
C GLY A 71 -19.53 12.00 -7.03
N VAL A 72 -18.69 12.40 -6.06
CA VAL A 72 -17.24 12.41 -6.22
C VAL A 72 -16.68 11.01 -6.44
N TYR A 73 -17.12 10.01 -5.66
CA TYR A 73 -16.68 8.63 -5.85
C TYR A 73 -17.07 8.07 -7.23
N ALA A 74 -18.31 8.27 -7.68
CA ALA A 74 -18.74 7.86 -9.02
C ALA A 74 -17.95 8.55 -10.13
N ALA A 75 -17.70 9.86 -10.01
CA ALA A 75 -16.88 10.62 -10.96
C ALA A 75 -15.44 10.09 -11.02
N THR A 76 -14.83 9.76 -9.87
CA THR A 76 -13.48 9.17 -9.84
C THR A 76 -13.42 7.81 -10.54
N LEU A 77 -14.45 6.98 -10.41
CA LEU A 77 -14.53 5.70 -11.13
C LEU A 77 -14.65 5.90 -12.64
N VAL A 78 -15.46 6.87 -13.09
CA VAL A 78 -15.60 7.20 -14.51
C VAL A 78 -14.29 7.75 -15.09
N VAL A 79 -13.64 8.67 -14.38
CA VAL A 79 -12.31 9.19 -14.79
C VAL A 79 -11.30 8.06 -14.88
N GLN A 80 -11.30 7.13 -13.92
CA GLN A 80 -10.39 5.99 -13.95
C GLN A 80 -10.67 5.06 -15.13
N ALA A 81 -11.94 4.77 -15.44
CA ALA A 81 -12.32 3.95 -16.59
C ALA A 81 -11.90 4.61 -17.91
N LEU A 82 -12.16 5.92 -18.07
CA LEU A 82 -11.78 6.68 -19.25
C LEU A 82 -10.26 6.80 -19.41
N ALA A 83 -9.54 7.08 -18.33
CA ALA A 83 -8.08 7.13 -18.35
C ALA A 83 -7.47 5.76 -18.69
N THR A 84 -8.09 4.67 -18.22
CA THR A 84 -7.67 3.30 -18.57
C THR A 84 -7.94 2.99 -20.05
N ALA A 85 -9.10 3.39 -20.57
CA ALA A 85 -9.40 3.25 -22.00
C ALA A 85 -8.46 4.10 -22.87
N GLY A 86 -8.05 5.27 -22.39
CA GLY A 86 -7.10 6.16 -23.04
C GLY A 86 -5.70 5.57 -23.25
N PHE A 87 -5.31 4.52 -22.53
CA PHE A 87 -4.05 3.82 -22.78
C PHE A 87 -3.99 3.12 -24.13
N LEU A 88 -5.13 2.76 -24.72
CA LEU A 88 -5.18 2.20 -26.08
C LEU A 88 -4.69 3.20 -27.13
N LEU A 89 -4.65 4.49 -26.79
CA LEU A 89 -4.18 5.57 -27.66
C LEU A 89 -2.77 6.05 -27.27
N ALA A 90 -2.17 5.47 -26.22
CA ALA A 90 -0.91 5.94 -25.65
C ALA A 90 0.31 5.41 -26.39
N ASP A 91 0.58 5.99 -27.55
CA ASP A 91 1.72 5.66 -28.42
C ASP A 91 3.04 6.35 -28.01
N GLY A 92 3.12 6.92 -26.81
CA GLY A 92 4.32 7.65 -26.37
C GLY A 92 4.37 7.94 -24.88
N PHE A 93 5.58 8.22 -24.40
CA PHE A 93 5.90 8.41 -22.97
C PHE A 93 4.99 9.45 -22.28
N TRP A 94 4.74 10.60 -22.91
CA TRP A 94 3.93 11.65 -22.30
C TRP A 94 2.44 11.30 -22.20
N LEU A 95 1.90 10.58 -23.19
CA LEU A 95 0.51 10.11 -23.14
C LEU A 95 0.36 9.01 -22.06
N PHE A 96 1.36 8.14 -21.95
CA PHE A 96 1.47 7.18 -20.85
C PHE A 96 1.48 7.90 -19.49
N VAL A 97 2.36 8.87 -19.28
CA VAL A 97 2.43 9.63 -18.02
C VAL A 97 1.09 10.29 -17.71
N LEU A 98 0.46 10.94 -18.69
CA LEU A 98 -0.83 11.62 -18.49
C LEU A 98 -1.93 10.65 -18.06
N ALA A 99 -2.04 9.50 -18.71
CA ALA A 99 -3.07 8.52 -18.39
C ALA A 99 -2.79 7.79 -17.05
N VAL A 100 -1.52 7.53 -16.70
CA VAL A 100 -1.17 7.01 -15.36
C VAL A 100 -1.42 8.06 -14.27
N CYS A 101 -1.13 9.34 -14.52
CA CYS A 101 -1.45 10.41 -13.57
C CYS A 101 -2.96 10.54 -13.35
N ALA A 102 -3.76 10.47 -14.42
CA ALA A 102 -5.21 10.52 -14.32
C ALA A 102 -5.77 9.33 -13.53
N THR A 103 -5.29 8.10 -13.78
CA THR A 103 -5.71 6.91 -13.02
C THR A 103 -5.26 6.96 -11.56
N ALA A 104 -4.04 7.39 -11.27
CA ALA A 104 -3.50 7.48 -9.91
C ALA A 104 -4.19 8.58 -9.10
N GLY A 105 -4.42 9.75 -9.69
CA GLY A 105 -5.16 10.86 -9.07
C GLY A 105 -6.61 10.48 -8.77
N ALA A 106 -7.30 9.83 -9.71
CA ALA A 106 -8.66 9.34 -9.50
C ALA A 106 -8.73 8.29 -8.38
N LYS A 107 -7.76 7.37 -8.32
CA LYS A 107 -7.65 6.38 -7.23
C LYS A 107 -7.47 7.07 -5.87
N ALA A 108 -6.53 8.02 -5.76
CA ALA A 108 -6.29 8.76 -4.53
C ALA A 108 -7.54 9.53 -4.07
N ALA A 109 -8.25 10.17 -5.00
CA ALA A 109 -9.50 10.86 -4.75
C ALA A 109 -10.62 9.91 -4.27
N GLY A 110 -10.77 8.73 -4.89
CA GLY A 110 -11.74 7.72 -4.46
C GLY A 110 -11.45 7.16 -3.06
N LEU A 111 -10.17 6.98 -2.72
CA LEU A 111 -9.67 6.60 -1.39
C LEU A 111 -9.95 7.65 -0.31
N ALA A 112 -9.93 8.94 -0.67
CA ALA A 112 -10.31 10.03 0.23
C ALA A 112 -11.84 10.10 0.41
N ALA A 113 -12.61 10.02 -0.69
CA ALA A 113 -14.07 10.12 -0.70
C ALA A 113 -14.80 8.92 -0.04
N ARG A 114 -14.16 7.76 0.10
CA ARG A 114 -14.74 6.59 0.79
C ARG A 114 -14.79 6.73 2.31
N SER A 115 -13.88 7.50 2.91
CA SER A 115 -13.75 7.62 4.36
C SER A 115 -15.00 8.22 5.03
N PRO A 116 -15.68 9.22 4.43
CA PRO A 116 -16.98 9.71 4.87
C PRO A 116 -18.16 8.75 4.61
N LEU A 117 -18.12 7.92 3.55
CA LEU A 117 -19.24 7.04 3.19
C LEU A 117 -19.43 5.90 4.21
N ILE A 118 -18.34 5.34 4.74
CA ILE A 118 -18.40 4.33 5.82
C ILE A 118 -19.08 4.92 7.07
N ARG A 119 -18.85 6.21 7.34
CA ARG A 119 -19.47 6.95 8.45
C ARG A 119 -21.00 7.08 8.29
N HIS A 120 -21.52 7.05 7.06
CA HIS A 120 -22.96 7.18 6.80
C HIS A 120 -23.72 5.85 6.85
N TYR A 121 -23.03 4.70 6.71
CA TYR A 121 -23.65 3.37 6.73
C TYR A 121 -23.35 2.56 8.02
N GLY A 122 -22.48 3.07 8.91
CA GLY A 122 -22.07 2.41 10.16
C GLY A 122 -23.12 2.36 11.28
N GLY A 123 -24.33 2.90 11.07
CA GLY A 123 -25.41 2.92 12.07
C GLY A 123 -25.20 3.96 13.19
N ASP A 124 -26.29 4.28 13.90
CA ASP A 124 -26.41 5.30 14.97
C ASP A 124 -25.57 5.00 16.23
N ARG A 125 -24.26 4.83 16.06
CA ARG A 125 -23.29 5.05 17.12
C ARG A 125 -22.48 6.26 16.71
N PRO A 126 -22.94 7.49 17.04
CA PRO A 126 -22.06 8.63 16.95
C PRO A 126 -20.93 8.37 17.95
N GLN A 127 -19.80 7.84 17.47
CA GLN A 127 -18.54 8.28 18.07
C GLN A 127 -18.57 9.77 17.87
N GLU A 128 -18.87 10.50 18.94
CA GLU A 128 -18.86 11.96 18.96
C GLU A 128 -17.49 12.41 18.46
N PHE A 129 -17.38 12.61 17.15
CA PHE A 129 -16.29 13.36 16.55
C PHE A 129 -16.61 14.82 16.86
N ARG A 130 -16.56 15.17 18.15
CA ARG A 130 -16.39 16.56 18.53
C ARG A 130 -15.13 17.00 17.79
N PRO A 131 -15.15 18.10 17.03
CA PRO A 131 -13.92 18.75 16.62
C PRO A 131 -13.23 19.17 17.93
N VAL A 132 -12.43 18.26 18.49
CA VAL A 132 -11.62 18.56 19.66
C VAL A 132 -10.71 19.68 19.22
N VAL A 133 -10.86 20.79 19.92
CA VAL A 133 -10.14 22.05 19.80
C VAL A 133 -8.79 21.86 19.14
N ALA A 134 -8.56 22.60 18.06
CA ALA A 134 -7.34 22.58 17.25
C ALA A 134 -6.08 22.53 18.12
N GLY A 135 -5.56 21.31 18.33
CA GLY A 135 -4.20 21.11 18.78
C GLY A 135 -3.23 21.67 17.73
N PRO A 136 -1.93 21.83 18.07
CA PRO A 136 -0.95 22.38 17.13
C PRO A 136 -1.00 21.63 15.79
N ARG A 137 -1.20 22.37 14.68
CA ARG A 137 -1.38 21.88 13.29
C ARG A 137 -0.27 20.96 12.75
N TRP A 138 0.75 20.65 13.55
CA TRP A 138 1.97 19.91 13.20
C TRP A 138 2.39 18.89 14.26
N SER A 139 1.51 18.54 15.20
CA SER A 139 1.85 17.61 16.31
C SER A 139 2.38 16.26 15.83
N ALA A 140 1.75 15.65 14.82
CA ALA A 140 2.15 14.35 14.28
C ALA A 140 3.53 14.38 13.59
N LEU A 141 3.87 15.49 12.94
CA LEU A 141 5.17 15.66 12.26
C LEU A 141 6.33 15.89 13.22
N ARG A 142 6.04 16.21 14.49
CA ARG A 142 7.03 16.32 15.56
C ARG A 142 7.16 15.03 16.38
N ASP A 143 6.30 14.03 16.14
CA ASP A 143 6.36 12.74 16.82
C ASP A 143 7.36 11.82 16.11
N GLY A 144 8.64 11.98 16.46
CA GLY A 144 9.75 11.21 15.89
C GLY A 144 9.53 9.69 15.85
N PRO A 145 9.07 9.04 16.93
CA PRO A 145 8.72 7.63 16.92
C PRO A 145 7.69 7.25 15.87
N TYR A 146 6.63 8.04 15.75
CA TYR A 146 5.58 7.79 14.77
C TYR A 146 6.04 8.04 13.33
N ILE A 147 6.89 9.05 13.11
CA ILE A 147 7.52 9.33 11.81
C ILE A 147 8.44 8.19 11.39
N LEU A 148 9.24 7.64 12.32
CA LEU A 148 10.06 6.47 12.04
C LEU A 148 9.19 5.27 11.65
N LEU A 149 8.11 4.99 12.39
CA LEU A 149 7.18 3.92 12.05
C LEU A 149 6.52 4.12 10.68
N THR A 150 6.14 5.35 10.35
CA THR A 150 5.61 5.73 9.04
C THR A 150 6.62 5.49 7.92
N ALA A 151 7.90 5.83 8.14
CA ALA A 151 8.95 5.60 7.16
C ALA A 151 9.21 4.09 6.96
N LEU A 152 9.27 3.32 8.06
CA LEU A 152 9.45 1.87 8.00
C LEU A 152 8.28 1.18 7.29
N ASP A 153 7.03 1.59 7.58
CA ASP A 153 5.86 1.07 6.87
C ASP A 153 5.89 1.43 5.39
N GLY A 154 6.24 2.68 5.04
CA GLY A 154 6.41 3.11 3.66
C GLY A 154 7.43 2.26 2.90
N ILE A 155 8.59 1.97 3.50
CA ILE A 155 9.57 1.06 2.89
C ILE A 155 8.98 -0.33 2.70
N MET A 156 8.30 -0.89 3.72
CA MET A 156 7.64 -2.18 3.60
C MET A 156 6.54 -2.19 2.53
N ALA A 157 5.78 -1.10 2.37
CA ALA A 157 4.70 -0.97 1.40
C ALA A 157 5.14 -1.08 -0.06
N ILE A 158 6.44 -0.88 -0.35
CA ILE A 158 6.99 -1.16 -1.68
C ILE A 158 6.74 -2.62 -2.11
N GLN A 159 6.57 -3.54 -1.16
CA GLN A 159 6.26 -4.96 -1.43
C GLN A 159 5.02 -5.15 -2.31
N PHE A 160 3.98 -4.29 -2.21
CA PHE A 160 2.79 -4.38 -3.06
C PHE A 160 3.11 -4.25 -4.57
N LYS A 161 4.28 -3.68 -4.90
CA LYS A 161 4.78 -3.52 -6.27
C LYS A 161 5.61 -4.71 -6.74
N VAL A 162 6.03 -5.59 -5.84
CA VAL A 162 6.79 -6.80 -6.20
C VAL A 162 5.93 -7.72 -7.07
N LEU A 163 4.71 -8.07 -6.64
CA LEU A 163 3.83 -8.95 -7.41
C LEU A 163 3.25 -8.27 -8.65
N THR A 164 3.00 -6.96 -8.59
CA THR A 164 2.27 -6.26 -9.65
C THR A 164 3.18 -5.70 -10.75
N VAL A 165 4.44 -5.39 -10.44
CA VAL A 165 5.39 -4.77 -11.37
C VAL A 165 6.63 -5.64 -11.58
N ALA A 166 7.31 -6.05 -10.50
CA ALA A 166 8.62 -6.69 -10.61
C ALA A 166 8.55 -8.15 -11.10
N ILE A 167 7.63 -8.97 -10.57
CA ILE A 167 7.46 -10.37 -10.98
C ILE A 167 7.09 -10.49 -12.46
N PRO A 168 6.11 -9.75 -13.01
CA PRO A 168 5.77 -9.83 -14.43
C PRO A 168 6.97 -9.54 -15.35
N LEU A 169 7.71 -8.46 -15.06
CA LEU A 169 8.90 -8.09 -15.84
C LEU A 169 10.03 -9.12 -15.71
N TRP A 170 10.24 -9.67 -14.51
CA TRP A 170 11.23 -10.71 -14.27
C TRP A 170 10.90 -12.02 -14.99
N LEU A 171 9.62 -12.40 -14.96
CA LEU A 171 9.13 -13.63 -15.57
C LEU A 171 9.37 -13.61 -17.09
N VAL A 172 9.08 -12.49 -17.74
CA VAL A 172 9.30 -12.31 -19.18
C VAL A 172 10.78 -12.14 -19.52
N GLY A 173 11.52 -11.33 -18.75
CA GLY A 173 12.88 -10.95 -19.12
C GLY A 173 14.00 -11.89 -18.65
N ALA A 174 13.76 -12.70 -17.62
CA ALA A 174 14.83 -13.45 -16.93
C ALA A 174 14.51 -14.92 -16.65
N THR A 175 13.31 -15.41 -16.99
CA THR A 175 12.92 -16.80 -16.73
C THR A 175 12.44 -17.51 -18.00
N SER A 176 12.54 -18.84 -18.00
CA SER A 176 11.97 -19.71 -19.04
C SER A 176 10.54 -20.13 -18.72
N ALA A 177 9.95 -19.57 -17.66
CA ALA A 177 8.65 -19.97 -17.16
C ALA A 177 7.53 -19.54 -18.12
N PRO A 178 6.45 -20.33 -18.27
CA PRO A 178 5.40 -20.00 -19.22
C PRO A 178 4.64 -18.73 -18.82
N HIS A 179 4.35 -17.85 -19.78
CA HIS A 179 3.78 -16.52 -19.52
C HIS A 179 2.42 -16.52 -18.81
N TRP A 180 1.64 -17.60 -18.88
CA TRP A 180 0.38 -17.72 -18.12
C TRP A 180 0.61 -17.61 -16.60
N LEU A 181 1.81 -17.90 -16.12
CA LEU A 181 2.17 -17.74 -14.72
C LEU A 181 2.05 -16.29 -14.23
N ILE A 182 2.14 -15.28 -15.10
CA ILE A 182 1.87 -13.89 -14.71
C ILE A 182 0.47 -13.79 -14.10
N SER A 183 -0.54 -14.34 -14.78
CA SER A 183 -1.91 -14.40 -14.25
C SER A 183 -2.04 -15.40 -13.11
N GLY A 184 -1.34 -16.53 -13.17
CA GLY A 184 -1.36 -17.57 -12.14
C GLY A 184 -0.86 -17.08 -10.79
N THR A 185 0.26 -16.36 -10.75
CA THR A 185 0.84 -15.78 -9.52
C THR A 185 -0.07 -14.72 -8.93
N MET A 186 -0.64 -13.85 -9.76
CA MET A 186 -1.59 -12.84 -9.28
C MET A 186 -2.86 -13.46 -8.70
N LEU A 187 -3.44 -14.45 -9.39
CA LEU A 187 -4.65 -15.13 -8.93
C LEU A 187 -4.39 -15.86 -7.61
N THR A 188 -3.25 -16.55 -7.51
CA THR A 188 -2.83 -17.25 -6.29
C THR A 188 -2.73 -16.28 -5.11
N GLY A 189 -2.01 -15.18 -5.28
CA GLY A 189 -1.90 -14.16 -4.24
C GLY A 189 -3.27 -13.59 -3.85
N THR A 190 -4.11 -13.27 -4.82
CA THR A 190 -5.46 -12.72 -4.58
C THR A 190 -6.34 -13.69 -3.79
N VAL A 191 -6.35 -14.98 -4.16
CA VAL A 191 -7.14 -16.01 -3.46
C VAL A 191 -6.65 -16.15 -2.01
N ILE A 192 -5.34 -16.19 -1.78
CA ILE A 192 -4.76 -16.29 -0.43
C ILE A 192 -5.12 -15.04 0.38
N VAL A 193 -5.02 -13.83 -0.17
CA VAL A 193 -5.40 -12.60 0.53
C VAL A 193 -6.87 -12.67 0.94
N VAL A 194 -7.79 -12.93 0.01
CA VAL A 194 -9.22 -12.97 0.30
C VAL A 194 -9.56 -14.06 1.34
N ALA A 195 -8.95 -15.24 1.23
CA ALA A 195 -9.23 -16.35 2.13
C ALA A 195 -8.62 -16.15 3.53
N CYS A 196 -7.44 -15.55 3.63
CA CYS A 196 -6.64 -15.54 4.86
C CYS A 196 -6.56 -14.17 5.56
N GLN A 197 -6.97 -13.06 4.93
CA GLN A 197 -6.82 -11.71 5.52
C GLN A 197 -7.59 -11.55 6.83
N VAL A 198 -8.83 -12.07 6.92
CA VAL A 198 -9.63 -12.01 8.17
C VAL A 198 -8.98 -12.81 9.29
N ARG A 199 -8.35 -13.94 8.97
CA ARG A 199 -7.65 -14.77 9.96
C ARG A 199 -6.36 -14.09 10.43
N ALA A 200 -5.61 -13.49 9.50
CA ALA A 200 -4.37 -12.80 9.79
C ALA A 200 -4.59 -11.58 10.69
N SER A 201 -5.64 -10.77 10.43
CA SER A 201 -5.94 -9.58 11.23
C SER A 201 -6.33 -9.90 12.67
N ARG A 202 -7.06 -11.00 12.90
CA ARG A 202 -7.43 -11.44 14.27
C ARG A 202 -6.24 -11.77 15.18
N SER A 203 -5.08 -12.08 14.61
CA SER A 203 -3.90 -12.47 15.37
C SER A 203 -3.04 -11.30 15.85
N ILE A 204 -3.40 -10.07 15.46
CA ILE A 204 -2.63 -8.86 15.72
C ILE A 204 -3.58 -7.86 16.42
N ASP A 205 -3.52 -7.84 17.74
CA ASP A 205 -4.44 -7.12 18.63
C ASP A 205 -3.72 -6.12 19.56
N SER A 206 -2.43 -5.90 19.31
CA SER A 206 -1.63 -4.97 20.09
C SER A 206 -0.48 -4.40 19.25
N PRO A 207 0.05 -3.21 19.58
CA PRO A 207 1.20 -2.64 18.90
C PRO A 207 2.40 -3.59 18.89
N LYS A 208 2.65 -4.30 20.00
CA LYS A 208 3.74 -5.27 20.14
C LYS A 208 3.55 -6.47 19.19
N ALA A 209 2.33 -6.97 19.05
CA ALA A 209 2.01 -8.00 18.06
C ALA A 209 2.23 -7.47 16.64
N GLY A 210 1.84 -6.23 16.35
CA GLY A 210 2.08 -5.56 15.08
C GLY A 210 3.58 -5.45 14.74
N GLY A 211 4.40 -4.99 15.68
CA GLY A 211 5.86 -4.96 15.52
C GLY A 211 6.46 -6.34 15.20
N ASN A 212 6.03 -7.39 15.91
CA ASN A 212 6.47 -8.75 15.63
C ASN A 212 5.99 -9.26 14.25
N ALA A 213 4.80 -8.85 13.81
CA ALA A 213 4.26 -9.18 12.50
C ALA A 213 5.07 -8.50 11.37
N TYR A 214 5.49 -7.24 11.52
CA TYR A 214 6.44 -6.60 10.59
C TYR A 214 7.73 -7.40 10.44
N ARG A 215 8.30 -7.89 11.54
CA ARG A 215 9.51 -8.72 11.52
C ARG A 215 9.29 -10.02 10.74
N ARG A 216 8.17 -10.70 10.98
CA ARG A 216 7.81 -11.93 10.26
C ARG A 216 7.59 -11.66 8.77
N ALA A 217 6.93 -10.56 8.44
CA ALA A 217 6.73 -10.12 7.06
C ALA A 217 8.07 -9.86 6.35
N GLY A 218 8.98 -9.12 6.99
CA GLY A 218 10.31 -8.84 6.44
C GLY A 218 11.12 -10.11 6.15
N VAL A 219 11.07 -11.11 7.04
CA VAL A 219 11.70 -12.42 6.80
C VAL A 219 11.04 -13.17 5.64
N ALA A 220 9.71 -13.19 5.59
CA ALA A 220 8.99 -13.81 4.47
C ALA A 220 9.33 -13.15 3.13
N PHE A 221 9.43 -11.82 3.11
CA PHE A 221 9.83 -11.06 1.92
C PHE A 221 11.26 -11.39 1.48
N LEU A 222 12.23 -11.49 2.40
CA LEU A 222 13.58 -11.94 2.07
C LEU A 222 13.61 -13.33 1.45
N VAL A 223 12.90 -14.29 2.04
CA VAL A 223 12.82 -15.67 1.52
C VAL A 223 12.18 -15.66 0.13
N SER A 224 11.04 -14.99 -0.04
CA SER A 224 10.36 -14.92 -1.34
C SER A 224 11.22 -14.24 -2.41
N CYS A 225 11.88 -13.12 -2.13
CA CYS A 225 12.74 -12.44 -3.08
C CYS A 225 13.94 -13.30 -3.49
N SER A 226 14.51 -14.03 -2.52
CA SER A 226 15.59 -14.99 -2.80
C SER A 226 15.12 -16.09 -3.74
N MET A 227 13.92 -16.65 -3.51
CA MET A 227 13.34 -17.68 -4.39
C MET A 227 13.02 -17.14 -5.79
N ILE A 228 12.53 -15.91 -5.92
CA ILE A 228 12.29 -15.25 -7.23
C ILE A 228 13.61 -15.09 -8.00
N SER A 229 14.68 -14.68 -7.32
CA SER A 229 16.03 -14.57 -7.91
C SER A 229 16.57 -15.92 -8.41
N LEU A 230 16.28 -16.99 -7.67
CA LEU A 230 16.70 -18.35 -8.00
C LEU A 230 15.90 -18.96 -9.17
N ALA A 231 14.73 -18.41 -9.51
CA ALA A 231 13.95 -18.85 -10.66
C ALA A 231 14.60 -18.51 -12.02
N ALA A 232 15.59 -17.61 -12.05
CA ALA A 232 16.36 -17.32 -13.26
C ALA A 232 17.39 -18.43 -13.56
N GLY A 233 17.47 -18.84 -14.83
CA GLY A 233 18.48 -19.81 -15.29
C GLY A 233 18.21 -21.28 -14.92
N VAL A 234 17.02 -21.60 -14.41
CA VAL A 234 16.57 -22.99 -14.18
C VAL A 234 15.51 -23.41 -15.22
N PRO A 235 15.23 -24.71 -15.37
CA PRO A 235 14.19 -25.19 -16.28
C PRO A 235 12.79 -24.63 -15.95
N ALA A 236 11.93 -24.52 -16.97
CA ALA A 236 10.62 -23.87 -16.85
C ALA A 236 9.75 -24.39 -15.71
N TRP A 237 9.72 -25.71 -15.49
CA TRP A 237 8.96 -26.33 -14.41
C TRP A 237 9.51 -25.96 -13.02
N ALA A 238 10.84 -25.92 -12.87
CA ALA A 238 11.50 -25.55 -11.62
C ALA A 238 11.30 -24.05 -11.33
N ALA A 239 11.41 -23.19 -12.36
CA ALA A 239 11.09 -21.78 -12.26
C ALA A 239 9.63 -21.56 -11.84
N ALA A 240 8.68 -22.29 -12.44
CA ALA A 240 7.27 -22.24 -12.09
C ALA A 240 7.02 -22.59 -10.62
N MET A 241 7.60 -23.69 -10.13
CA MET A 241 7.46 -24.09 -8.72
C MET A 241 8.08 -23.08 -7.76
N LEU A 242 9.27 -22.55 -8.09
CA LEU A 242 9.92 -21.51 -7.29
C LEU A 242 9.08 -20.25 -7.22
N LEU A 243 8.53 -19.77 -8.35
CA LEU A 243 7.71 -18.56 -8.41
C LEU A 243 6.39 -18.72 -7.67
N ILE A 244 5.68 -19.84 -7.83
CA ILE A 244 4.43 -20.10 -7.10
C ILE A 244 4.70 -20.17 -5.59
N THR A 245 5.74 -20.90 -5.18
CA THR A 245 6.11 -21.00 -3.76
C THR A 245 6.53 -19.66 -3.19
N ALA A 246 7.32 -18.88 -3.93
CA ALA A 246 7.72 -17.54 -3.55
C ALA A 246 6.51 -16.62 -3.37
N VAL A 247 5.54 -16.68 -4.29
CA VAL A 247 4.31 -15.89 -4.22
C VAL A 247 3.47 -16.28 -3.00
N VAL A 248 3.32 -17.57 -2.70
CA VAL A 248 2.63 -18.00 -1.47
C VAL A 248 3.30 -17.42 -0.23
N ILE A 249 4.63 -17.51 -0.12
CA ILE A 249 5.39 -16.97 1.01
C ILE A 249 5.25 -15.44 1.06
N HIS A 250 5.36 -14.77 -0.08
CA HIS A 250 5.23 -13.33 -0.19
C HIS A 250 3.84 -12.87 0.28
N THR A 251 2.77 -13.52 -0.18
CA THR A 251 1.41 -13.19 0.21
C THR A 251 1.16 -13.41 1.70
N VAL A 252 1.75 -14.43 2.31
CA VAL A 252 1.70 -14.59 3.78
C VAL A 252 2.39 -13.41 4.48
N GLY A 253 3.53 -12.94 3.96
CA GLY A 253 4.20 -11.74 4.43
C GLY A 253 3.34 -10.48 4.27
N GLU A 254 2.71 -10.30 3.12
CA GLU A 254 1.77 -9.22 2.81
C GLU A 254 0.62 -9.17 3.81
N LEU A 255 0.05 -10.33 4.16
CA LEU A 255 -1.03 -10.42 5.15
C LEU A 255 -0.59 -9.95 6.54
N TRP A 256 0.62 -10.34 6.98
CA TRP A 256 1.17 -9.86 8.25
C TRP A 256 1.50 -8.38 8.22
N HIS A 257 2.09 -7.88 7.12
CA HIS A 257 2.42 -6.47 6.95
C HIS A 257 1.16 -5.60 6.96
N SER A 258 0.14 -5.96 6.18
CA SER A 258 -1.12 -5.24 6.08
C SER A 258 -1.82 -5.11 7.44
N ALA A 259 -1.92 -6.21 8.18
CA ALA A 259 -2.52 -6.20 9.52
C ALA A 259 -1.65 -5.43 10.54
N ALA A 260 -0.32 -5.52 10.45
CA ALA A 260 0.59 -4.77 11.31
C ALA A 260 0.51 -3.26 11.10
N GLY A 261 0.47 -2.80 9.84
CA GLY A 261 0.33 -1.39 9.50
C GLY A 261 -0.99 -0.80 9.96
N PHE A 262 -2.08 -1.56 9.84
CA PHE A 262 -3.37 -1.17 10.40
C PHE A 262 -3.30 -1.00 11.92
N GLU A 263 -2.86 -2.02 12.66
CA GLU A 263 -2.80 -1.96 14.13
C GLU A 263 -1.88 -0.85 14.64
N VAL A 264 -0.65 -0.74 14.10
CA VAL A 264 0.34 0.24 14.56
C VAL A 264 -0.09 1.68 14.26
N SER A 265 -0.73 1.94 13.12
CA SER A 265 -1.19 3.28 12.75
C SER A 265 -2.35 3.77 13.62
N PHE A 266 -3.26 2.87 14.04
CA PHE A 266 -4.39 3.25 14.89
C PHE A 266 -4.03 3.24 16.38
N ALA A 267 -3.37 2.20 16.88
CA ALA A 267 -3.13 2.03 18.31
C ALA A 267 -2.12 3.04 18.88
N LEU A 268 -1.22 3.58 18.04
CA LEU A 268 -0.25 4.60 18.45
C LEU A 268 -0.68 6.04 18.11
N ALA A 269 -1.85 6.23 17.51
CA ALA A 269 -2.40 7.54 17.23
C ALA A 269 -3.18 8.08 18.46
N PRO A 270 -2.86 9.28 18.98
CA PRO A 270 -3.63 9.87 20.09
C PRO A 270 -5.09 10.15 19.69
N GLN A 271 -6.04 9.89 20.58
CA GLN A 271 -7.49 10.01 20.30
C GLN A 271 -7.92 11.42 19.83
N HIS A 272 -7.21 12.47 20.28
CA HIS A 272 -7.50 13.85 19.90
C HIS A 272 -6.87 14.28 18.55
N ALA A 273 -6.00 13.46 17.96
CA ALA A 273 -5.25 13.78 16.74
C ALA A 273 -5.20 12.61 15.73
N THR A 274 -6.08 11.60 15.86
CA THR A 274 -6.06 10.37 15.05
C THR A 274 -5.99 10.64 13.54
N GLY A 275 -6.78 11.59 13.05
CA GLY A 275 -6.77 11.95 11.62
C GLY A 275 -5.43 12.51 11.14
N GLN A 276 -4.74 13.30 11.97
CA GLN A 276 -3.43 13.87 11.62
C GLN A 276 -2.35 12.76 11.54
N TYR A 277 -2.36 11.82 12.49
CA TYR A 277 -1.43 10.70 12.52
C TYR A 277 -1.68 9.71 11.38
N LEU A 278 -2.95 9.40 11.07
CA LEU A 278 -3.29 8.57 9.91
C LEU A 278 -2.92 9.26 8.58
N GLY A 279 -3.06 10.58 8.50
CA GLY A 279 -2.60 11.37 7.35
C GLY A 279 -1.09 11.25 7.14
N VAL A 280 -0.30 11.40 8.21
CA VAL A 280 1.15 11.19 8.16
C VAL A 280 1.49 9.75 7.76
N PHE A 281 0.84 8.74 8.33
CA PHE A 281 1.04 7.34 7.97
C PHE A 281 0.76 7.08 6.48
N GLY A 282 -0.32 7.68 5.96
CA GLY A 282 -0.67 7.64 4.54
C GLY A 282 0.37 8.27 3.62
N LEU A 283 1.14 9.27 4.08
CA LEU A 283 2.25 9.82 3.30
C LEU A 283 3.33 8.76 3.03
N GLY A 284 3.62 7.90 4.01
CA GLY A 284 4.57 6.79 3.84
C GLY A 284 4.13 5.83 2.73
N ALA A 285 2.86 5.40 2.75
CA ALA A 285 2.29 4.55 1.72
C ALA A 285 2.26 5.21 0.34
N GLY A 286 1.95 6.51 0.26
CA GLY A 286 1.95 7.24 -1.00
C GLY A 286 3.35 7.46 -1.58
N LEU A 287 4.37 7.67 -0.74
CA LEU A 287 5.77 7.70 -1.19
C LEU A 287 6.21 6.33 -1.74
N ALA A 288 5.76 5.25 -1.11
CA ALA A 288 5.99 3.89 -1.62
C ALA A 288 5.31 3.65 -2.96
N GLU A 289 4.08 4.15 -3.15
CA GLU A 289 3.35 4.08 -4.42
C GLU A 289 4.10 4.80 -5.54
N ALA A 290 4.69 5.97 -5.24
CA ALA A 290 5.45 6.75 -6.20
C ALA A 290 6.83 6.13 -6.49
N LEU A 291 7.64 5.90 -5.47
CA LEU A 291 9.05 5.53 -5.67
C LEU A 291 9.26 4.02 -5.83
N GLY A 292 8.32 3.22 -5.33
CA GLY A 292 8.43 1.76 -5.29
C GLY A 292 8.65 1.10 -6.65
N PRO A 293 7.85 1.38 -7.69
CA PRO A 293 8.05 0.80 -9.01
C PRO A 293 9.42 1.12 -9.61
N GLY A 294 9.85 2.39 -9.55
CA GLY A 294 11.15 2.81 -10.05
C GLY A 294 12.30 2.13 -9.31
N LEU A 295 12.22 2.04 -7.98
CA LEU A 295 13.22 1.34 -7.16
C LEU A 295 13.31 -0.15 -7.51
N LEU A 296 12.17 -0.83 -7.62
CA LEU A 296 12.14 -2.26 -7.96
C LEU A 296 12.63 -2.54 -9.38
N ILE A 297 12.28 -1.69 -10.35
CA ILE A 297 12.79 -1.82 -11.71
C ILE A 297 14.32 -1.61 -11.73
N ALA A 298 14.80 -0.55 -11.06
CA ALA A 298 16.22 -0.28 -10.98
C ALA A 298 16.98 -1.45 -10.33
N LEU A 299 16.54 -1.92 -9.16
CA LEU A 299 17.25 -2.99 -8.46
C LEU A 299 17.01 -4.36 -9.11
N CYS A 300 15.76 -4.83 -9.21
CA CYS A 300 15.47 -6.20 -9.63
C CYS A 300 15.65 -6.43 -11.13
N ILE A 301 15.40 -5.42 -11.97
CA ILE A 301 15.45 -5.60 -13.43
C ILE A 301 16.81 -5.18 -13.99
N THR A 302 17.35 -4.01 -13.59
CA THR A 302 18.63 -3.56 -14.17
C THR A 302 19.86 -4.23 -13.54
N TRP A 303 19.88 -4.45 -12.22
CA TRP A 303 20.98 -5.21 -11.59
C TRP A 303 20.79 -6.73 -11.70
N GLY A 304 19.58 -7.20 -12.03
CA GLY A 304 19.29 -8.61 -12.18
C GLY A 304 19.20 -9.37 -10.85
N ARG A 305 19.83 -10.55 -10.77
CA ARG A 305 19.72 -11.47 -9.61
C ARG A 305 20.15 -10.86 -8.27
N PRO A 306 21.26 -10.09 -8.17
CA PRO A 306 21.65 -9.42 -6.93
C PRO A 306 20.60 -8.46 -6.37
N GLY A 307 19.86 -7.77 -7.24
CA GLY A 307 18.88 -6.77 -6.83
C GLY A 307 17.76 -7.34 -5.96
N TRP A 308 17.32 -8.57 -6.25
CA TRP A 308 16.33 -9.27 -5.44
C TRP A 308 16.80 -9.54 -4.00
N TYR A 309 18.08 -9.87 -3.81
CA TYR A 309 18.62 -10.07 -2.47
C TYR A 309 18.74 -8.74 -1.71
N VAL A 310 19.11 -7.66 -2.40
CA VAL A 310 19.15 -6.30 -1.83
C VAL A 310 17.76 -5.87 -1.37
N VAL A 311 16.74 -6.04 -2.21
CA VAL A 311 15.34 -5.72 -1.88
C VAL A 311 14.83 -6.58 -0.72
N GLY A 312 15.11 -7.90 -0.76
CA GLY A 312 14.77 -8.80 0.34
C GLY A 312 15.43 -8.39 1.67
N ALA A 313 16.72 -8.03 1.63
CA ALA A 313 17.46 -7.57 2.80
C ALA A 313 16.91 -6.24 3.32
N MET A 314 16.56 -5.31 2.44
CA MET A 314 15.89 -4.05 2.80
C MET A 314 14.60 -4.30 3.58
N PHE A 315 13.73 -5.20 3.10
CA PHE A 315 12.50 -5.56 3.82
C PHE A 315 12.80 -6.27 5.16
N ALA A 316 13.76 -7.18 5.20
CA ALA A 316 14.12 -7.88 6.43
C ALA A 316 14.69 -6.92 7.49
N LEU A 317 15.60 -6.03 7.11
CA LEU A 317 16.17 -5.01 7.99
C LEU A 317 15.08 -4.07 8.51
N THR A 318 14.19 -3.60 7.62
CA THR A 318 13.06 -2.75 7.99
C THR A 318 12.13 -3.47 8.99
N GLY A 319 11.79 -4.73 8.71
CA GLY A 319 10.99 -5.57 9.61
C GLY A 319 11.68 -5.86 10.95
N LEU A 320 13.01 -5.94 10.99
CA LEU A 320 13.78 -6.11 12.23
C LEU A 320 13.80 -4.86 13.11
N VAL A 321 13.83 -3.67 12.48
CA VAL A 321 13.81 -2.38 13.18
C VAL A 321 12.40 -2.05 13.70
N ALA A 322 11.34 -2.46 13.00
CA ALA A 322 9.95 -2.13 13.35
C ALA A 322 9.55 -2.45 14.81
N PRO A 323 9.84 -3.64 15.41
CA PRO A 323 9.57 -3.89 16.82
C PRO A 323 10.24 -2.90 17.78
N LEU A 324 11.43 -2.40 17.45
CA LEU A 324 12.15 -1.43 18.28
C LEU A 324 11.49 -0.05 18.20
N ALA A 325 11.11 0.36 16.99
CA ALA A 325 10.38 1.61 16.75
C ALA A 325 9.01 1.59 17.47
N VAL A 326 8.29 0.47 17.43
CA VAL A 326 7.02 0.31 18.16
C VAL A 326 7.23 0.46 19.66
N ARG A 327 8.25 -0.22 20.24
CA ARG A 327 8.55 -0.11 21.67
C ARG A 327 8.91 1.32 22.06
N TRP A 328 9.64 2.03 21.20
CA TRP A 328 10.00 3.43 21.42
C TRP A 328 8.76 4.34 21.41
N ALA A 329 7.84 4.14 20.46
CA ALA A 329 6.59 4.88 20.39
C ALA A 329 5.70 4.63 21.63
N GLN A 330 5.56 3.37 22.07
CA GLN A 330 4.80 3.03 23.28
C GLN A 330 5.36 3.70 24.55
N ARG A 331 6.69 3.70 24.73
CA ARG A 331 7.33 4.38 25.87
C ARG A 331 7.10 5.90 25.84
N SER A 332 7.15 6.49 24.65
CA SER A 332 6.95 7.92 24.47
C SER A 332 5.51 8.33 24.79
N GLN A 333 4.52 7.51 24.41
CA GLN A 333 3.12 7.72 24.78
C GLN A 333 2.89 7.61 26.29
N HIS A 334 3.40 6.55 26.93
CA HIS A 334 3.22 6.35 28.37
C HIS A 334 3.82 7.49 29.19
N THR A 335 4.98 8.00 28.78
CA THR A 335 5.62 9.15 29.44
C THR A 335 4.79 10.43 29.29
N ARG A 336 4.19 10.63 28.11
CA ARG A 336 3.35 11.79 27.81
C ARG A 336 2.04 11.75 28.61
N GLN A 337 1.47 10.55 28.81
CA GLN A 337 0.26 10.36 29.60
C GLN A 337 0.48 10.68 31.09
N ILE A 338 1.56 10.17 31.70
CA ILE A 338 1.91 10.49 33.11
C ILE A 338 2.02 12.01 33.34
N HIS A 339 2.65 12.73 32.40
CA HIS A 339 2.80 14.19 32.51
C HIS A 339 1.46 14.95 32.39
N LEU A 340 0.48 14.40 31.67
CA LEU A 340 -0.85 14.99 31.56
C LEU A 340 -1.63 14.79 32.86
N GLU A 341 -1.65 13.55 33.37
CA GLU A 341 -2.29 13.20 34.65
C GLU A 341 -1.72 14.06 35.80
N ALA A 342 -0.40 14.19 35.89
CA ALA A 342 0.24 15.04 36.90
C ALA A 342 -0.09 16.53 36.77
N ARG A 343 -0.36 17.04 35.55
CA ARG A 343 -0.79 18.43 35.34
C ARG A 343 -2.24 18.65 35.75
N GLU A 344 -3.10 17.68 35.47
CA GLU A 344 -4.50 17.72 35.86
C GLU A 344 -4.65 17.67 37.39
N GLU A 345 -3.86 16.84 38.09
CA GLU A 345 -3.81 16.80 39.55
C GLU A 345 -3.37 18.14 40.16
N VAL A 346 -2.35 18.80 39.60
CA VAL A 346 -1.88 20.11 40.06
C VAL A 346 -2.91 21.23 39.78
N GLN A 347 -3.71 21.12 38.71
CA GLN A 347 -4.78 22.09 38.43
C GLN A 347 -6.05 21.86 39.26
N ALA A 348 -6.25 20.64 39.78
CA ALA A 348 -7.38 20.30 40.63
C ALA A 348 -7.13 20.59 42.12
N ALA A 349 -5.88 20.81 42.52
CA ALA A 349 -5.45 21.16 43.88
C ALA A 349 -5.38 22.68 44.08
#